data_AF-Q58162-F1
#
_entry.id   AF-Q58162-F1
#
_cell.length_a   1.000
_cell.length_b   1.000
_cell.length_c   1.000
_cell.angle_alpha   90.00
_cell.angle_beta   90.00
_cell.angle_gamma   90.00
#
_symmetry.space_group_name_H-M   'P 1'
#
loop_
_entity.id
_entity.type
_entity.pdbx_description
1 polymer ?
#
loop_
_entity_poly.entity_id
_entity_poly.type
_entity_poly.pdbx_seq_one_letter_code
_entity_poly.pdbx_strand_id
1 'polypeptide(L)' 'MMEVIKAIEFKYYSDVVELIYDFKEMVNFCIDKAMELGITSYAKLRKAIYNEWKEKWYPKYHTHYCHSACRVATSI' A
#
# COMPACT_ATOMS: atom_id res chain seq x y z
N MET A 1 21.81 -7.59 4.77
CA MET A 1 20.36 -7.49 5.04
C MET A 1 19.70 -8.63 4.27
N MET A 2 18.94 -9.51 4.92
CA MET A 2 18.31 -10.65 4.25
C MET A 2 16.92 -10.24 3.81
N GLU A 3 16.65 -10.29 2.51
CA GLU A 3 15.32 -10.04 1.96
C GLU A 3 14.57 -11.37 1.89
N VAL A 4 13.41 -11.45 2.52
CA VAL A 4 12.53 -12.64 2.44
C VAL A 4 11.39 -12.30 1.50
N ILE A 5 11.38 -12.92 0.32
CA ILE A 5 10.34 -12.71 -0.70
C ILE A 5 9.39 -13.91 -0.68
N LYS A 6 8.10 -13.65 -0.42
CA LYS A 6 7.03 -14.63 -0.63
C LYS A 6 6.33 -14.30 -1.94
N ALA A 7 6.63 -15.04 -3.00
CA ALA A 7 6.00 -14.89 -4.31
C ALA A 7 5.15 -16.12 -4.67
N ILE A 8 4.09 -15.91 -5.45
CA ILE A 8 3.26 -16.95 -6.05
C ILE A 8 3.21 -16.65 -7.55
N GLU A 9 3.48 -17.64 -8.39
CA GLU A 9 3.31 -17.52 -9.82
C GLU A 9 1.82 -17.63 -10.18
N PHE A 10 1.29 -16.66 -10.92
CA PHE A 10 -0.07 -16.68 -11.44
C PHE A 10 -0.12 -16.06 -12.84
N LYS A 11 -1.05 -16.56 -13.67
CA LYS A 11 -1.26 -16.03 -15.02
C LYS A 11 -2.13 -14.78 -14.95
N TYR A 12 -1.75 -13.76 -15.70
CA TYR A 12 -2.52 -12.55 -15.90
C TYR A 12 -2.59 -12.21 -17.40
N TYR A 13 -3.67 -11.59 -17.84
CA TYR A 13 -3.95 -11.29 -19.26
C TYR A 13 -3.68 -9.83 -19.64
N SER A 14 -3.21 -9.02 -18.69
CA SER A 14 -3.03 -7.57 -18.83
C SER A 14 -1.67 -7.15 -18.31
N ASP A 15 -1.15 -5.99 -18.73
CA ASP A 15 0.02 -5.42 -18.08
C ASP A 15 -0.33 -5.02 -16.64
N VAL A 16 0.02 -5.89 -15.68
CA VAL A 16 -0.15 -5.66 -14.25
C VAL A 16 1.15 -5.18 -13.60
N VAL A 17 2.25 -5.06 -14.36
CA VAL A 17 3.57 -4.76 -13.80
C VAL A 17 3.54 -3.39 -13.13
N GLU A 18 3.02 -2.38 -13.84
CA GLU A 18 2.86 -1.04 -13.30
C GLU A 18 1.94 -1.04 -12.08
N LEU A 19 0.80 -1.74 -12.14
CA LEU A 19 -0.14 -1.83 -11.03
C LEU A 19 0.50 -2.46 -9.78
N ILE A 20 1.26 -3.54 -9.94
CA ILE A 20 1.94 -4.23 -8.84
C ILE A 20 3.02 -3.32 -8.25
N TYR A 21 3.80 -2.65 -9.10
CA TYR A 21 4.82 -1.70 -8.67
C TYR A 21 4.19 -0.55 -7.87
N ASP A 22 3.15 0.09 -8.41
CA ASP A 22 2.48 1.20 -7.75
C ASP A 22 1.81 0.76 -6.44
N PHE A 23 1.23 -0.44 -6.39
CA PHE A 23 0.68 -0.98 -5.13
C PHE A 23 1.76 -1.25 -4.08
N LYS A 24 2.94 -1.74 -4.49
CA LYS A 24 4.11 -1.89 -3.59
C LYS A 24 4.51 -0.53 -3.01
N GLU A 25 4.57 0.52 -3.82
CA GLU A 25 4.87 1.87 -3.36
C GLU A 25 3.80 2.41 -2.40
N MET A 26 2.51 2.13 -2.64
CA MET A 26 1.43 2.49 -1.70
C MET A 26 1.59 1.78 -0.34
N VAL A 27 1.95 0.48 -0.34
CA VAL A 27 2.17 -0.28 0.89
C VAL A 27 3.36 0.27 1.66
N ASN A 28 4.49 0.52 0.98
CA ASN A 28 5.67 1.11 1.59
C ASN A 28 5.37 2.48 2.20
N PHE A 29 4.65 3.34 1.48
CA PHE A 29 4.18 4.61 2.01
C PHE A 29 3.33 4.44 3.29
N CYS A 30 2.42 3.46 3.32
CA CYS A 30 1.64 3.16 4.52
C CYS A 30 2.53 2.69 5.69
N ILE A 31 3.54 1.85 5.43
CA ILE A 31 4.47 1.37 6.45
C ILE A 31 5.30 2.52 7.00
N ASP A 32 5.88 3.36 6.13
CA ASP A 32 6.69 4.50 6.54
C ASP A 32 5.87 5.46 7.42
N LYS A 33 4.64 5.78 7.01
CA LYS A 33 3.73 6.63 7.79
C LYS A 33 3.30 5.98 9.12
N ALA A 34 3.11 4.66 9.12
CA ALA A 34 2.81 3.93 10.35
C ALA A 34 3.97 4.00 11.34
N MET A 35 5.20 3.84 10.88
CA MET A 35 6.41 3.94 11.70
C MET A 35 6.66 5.36 12.18
N GLU A 36 6.56 6.36 11.29
CA GLU A 36 6.72 7.79 11.59
C GLU A 36 5.78 8.24 12.72
N LEU A 37 4.52 7.79 12.68
CA LEU A 37 3.47 8.23 13.60
C LEU A 37 3.23 7.26 14.78
N GLY A 38 3.95 6.13 14.84
CA GLY A 38 3.73 5.08 15.84
C GLY A 38 2.33 4.45 15.78
N ILE A 39 1.77 4.27 14.58
CA ILE A 39 0.41 3.76 14.38
C ILE A 39 0.45 2.28 13.95
N THR A 40 -0.13 1.40 14.77
CA THR A 40 -0.33 -0.02 14.42
C THR A 40 -1.77 -0.35 13.99
N SER A 41 -2.72 0.53 14.30
CA SER A 41 -4.14 0.30 14.00
C SER A 41 -4.46 0.69 12.56
N TYR A 42 -5.06 -0.23 11.79
CA TYR A 42 -5.63 0.02 10.46
C TYR A 42 -6.47 1.31 10.37
N ALA A 43 -7.45 1.48 11.27
CA ALA A 43 -8.38 2.61 11.19
C ALA A 43 -7.69 3.96 11.40
N LYS A 44 -6.80 4.04 12.41
CA LYS A 44 -5.95 5.20 12.68
C LYS A 44 -5.03 5.52 11.50
N LEU A 45 -4.36 4.52 10.91
CA LEU A 45 -3.43 4.74 9.81
C LEU A 45 -4.17 5.29 8.59
N ARG A 46 -5.27 4.63 8.19
CA ARG A 46 -6.11 5.09 7.09
C ARG A 46 -6.57 6.54 7.29
N LYS A 47 -7.02 6.89 8.50
CA LYS A 47 -7.44 8.27 8.80
C LYS A 47 -6.29 9.27 8.67
N ALA A 48 -5.09 8.91 9.13
CA ALA A 48 -3.93 9.79 9.13
C ALA A 48 -3.42 10.09 7.70
N ILE A 49 -3.42 9.10 6.82
CA ILE A 49 -2.76 9.22 5.51
C ILE A 49 -3.73 9.50 4.34
N TYR A 50 -5.04 9.41 4.53
CA TYR A 50 -6.02 9.36 3.43
C TYR A 50 -5.87 10.50 2.42
N ASN A 51 -5.72 11.74 2.91
CA ASN A 51 -5.63 12.91 2.03
C ASN A 51 -4.30 12.94 1.26
N GLU A 52 -3.17 12.69 1.94
CA GLU A 52 -1.86 12.63 1.30
C GLU A 52 -1.78 11.47 0.29
N TRP A 53 -2.35 10.32 0.63
CA TRP A 53 -2.49 9.20 -0.30
C TRP A 53 -3.29 9.61 -1.53
N LYS A 54 -4.43 10.29 -1.33
CA LYS A 54 -5.30 10.71 -2.42
C LYS A 54 -4.58 11.68 -3.36
N GLU A 55 -3.80 12.62 -2.83
CA GLU A 55 -3.01 13.56 -3.64
C GLU A 55 -1.95 12.87 -4.51
N LYS A 56 -1.38 11.76 -4.03
CA LYS A 56 -0.33 11.01 -4.74
C LYS A 56 -0.87 10.10 -5.85
N TRP A 57 -2.01 9.45 -5.63
CA TRP A 57 -2.46 8.34 -6.50
C TRP A 57 -3.83 8.55 -7.16
N TYR A 58 -4.70 9.43 -6.65
CA TYR A 58 -5.97 9.72 -7.31
C TYR A 58 -5.80 10.83 -8.37
N PRO A 59 -6.39 10.71 -9.58
CA PRO A 59 -7.42 9.75 -9.99
C PRO A 59 -6.89 8.48 -10.67
N LYS A 60 -5.58 8.30 -10.84
CA LYS A 60 -4.99 7.12 -11.49
C LYS A 60 -5.47 5.82 -10.83
N TYR A 61 -5.53 5.81 -9.50
CA TYR A 61 -6.07 4.71 -8.70
C TYR A 61 -7.27 5.13 -7.88
N HIS A 62 -8.28 4.24 -7.85
CA HIS A 62 -9.44 4.41 -6.99
C HIS A 62 -9.03 4.42 -5.51
N THR A 63 -9.70 5.22 -4.67
CA THR A 63 -9.35 5.39 -3.25
C THR A 63 -9.43 4.10 -2.44
N HIS A 64 -10.09 3.05 -2.95
CA HIS A 64 -10.08 1.71 -2.35
C HIS A 64 -8.66 1.11 -2.27
N TYR A 65 -7.73 1.48 -3.16
CA TYR A 65 -6.33 1.07 -3.05
C TYR A 65 -5.68 1.56 -1.75
N CYS A 66 -6.08 2.73 -1.23
CA CYS A 66 -5.66 3.20 0.09
C CYS A 66 -6.07 2.22 1.20
N HIS A 67 -7.29 1.70 1.12
CA HIS A 67 -7.79 0.72 2.09
C HIS A 67 -6.98 -0.58 2.02
N SER A 68 -6.76 -1.09 0.81
CA SER A 68 -5.98 -2.31 0.61
C SER A 68 -4.54 -2.14 1.11
N ALA A 69 -3.88 -1.02 0.80
CA ALA A 69 -2.51 -0.75 1.23
C ALA A 69 -2.39 -0.61 2.76
N CYS A 70 -3.30 0.13 3.40
CA CYS A 70 -3.34 0.23 4.87
C CYS A 70 -3.54 -1.14 5.53
N ARG A 71 -4.38 -1.99 4.95
CA ARG A 71 -4.66 -3.33 5.50
C ARG A 71 -3.44 -4.24 5.40
N VAL A 72 -2.74 -4.20 4.27
CA VAL A 72 -1.47 -4.94 4.10
C VAL A 72 -0.43 -4.43 5.09
N ALA A 73 -0.19 -3.11 5.13
CA ALA A 73 0.83 -2.50 5.98
C ALA A 73 0.62 -2.80 7.48
N THR A 74 -0.63 -2.90 7.94
CA THR A 74 -0.96 -3.19 9.35
C THR A 74 -1.10 -4.68 9.68
N SER A 75 -0.87 -5.56 8.70
CA SER A 75 -0.87 -7.02 8.89
C SER A 75 0.55 -7.63 8.81
N ILE A 76 1.58 -6.78 8.64
CA ILE A 76 3.01 -7.14 8.66
C ILE A 76 3.52 -6.93 10.08
#